data_AF-A0A935MX03-F1
#
_entry.id   AF-A0A935MX03-F1
#
_cell.length_a   1.000
_cell.length_b   1.000
_cell.length_c   1.000
_cell.angle_alpha   90.00
_cell.angle_beta   90.00
_cell.angle_gamma   90.00
#
_symmetry.space_group_name_H-M   'P 1'
#
loop_
_entity.id
_entity.type
_entity.pdbx_description
1 polymer ?
#
loop_
_entity_poly.entity_id
_entity_poly.type
_entity_poly.pdbx_seq_one_letter_code
_entity_poly.pdbx_strand_id
1 'polypeptide(L)'
;MTSNKFFTRAIALVVSLVFFSVLVSAQGGYSDLFNKRMNGNDVKPTTTQEDLRKKTGGQGQIYSQFSTILTDVQPAAIARATQAGLMNDIGVTIFDQKELQGNSALFGPGVYRADGGVINGMPNDSAMSLVIGKGYRVMLCSDEGDSRGGAGNCERPTGQATNLIYPRSASWILVTRDDSGTNPQNDAVTVYAGGNNCIFGVGTFMANGGWLGMIPNDSAIQITVPKGLRARLCEHEGRDRNGDGDCEEFGEGWFQQLRRPRTASWIKVWKQ
;
A
#
# COMPACT_ATOMS: atom_id res chain seq x y z
N MET A 1 -35.17 -17.58 -7.65
CA MET A 1 -33.96 -16.88 -7.17
C MET A 1 -33.09 -17.84 -6.33
N THR A 2 -32.25 -18.66 -6.95
CA THR A 2 -31.35 -19.63 -6.23
C THR A 2 -30.07 -19.97 -7.02
N SER A 3 -29.57 -19.10 -7.90
CA SER A 3 -28.47 -19.44 -8.84
C SER A 3 -27.07 -18.90 -8.52
N ASN A 4 -26.85 -18.18 -7.41
CA ASN A 4 -25.53 -17.58 -7.11
C ASN A 4 -24.66 -18.31 -6.09
N LYS A 5 -25.18 -19.33 -5.37
CA LYS A 5 -24.37 -20.04 -4.35
C LYS A 5 -23.47 -21.14 -4.91
N PHE A 6 -23.76 -21.64 -6.12
CA PHE A 6 -22.95 -22.69 -6.75
C PHE A 6 -21.66 -22.15 -7.38
N PHE A 7 -21.69 -20.95 -7.95
CA PHE A 7 -20.53 -20.37 -8.64
C PHE A 7 -19.41 -20.00 -7.68
N THR A 8 -19.74 -19.47 -6.49
CA THR A 8 -18.75 -19.10 -5.47
C THR A 8 -18.04 -20.32 -4.87
N ARG A 9 -18.73 -21.46 -4.75
CA ARG A 9 -18.13 -22.70 -4.23
C ARG A 9 -17.20 -23.36 -5.25
N ALA A 10 -17.49 -23.27 -6.55
CA ALA A 10 -16.62 -23.79 -7.60
C ALA A 10 -15.28 -23.03 -7.66
N ILE A 11 -15.30 -21.70 -7.52
CA ILE A 11 -14.09 -20.87 -7.55
C ILE A 11 -13.19 -21.17 -6.33
N ALA A 12 -13.76 -21.30 -5.13
CA ALA A 12 -12.99 -21.63 -3.92
C ALA A 12 -12.29 -23.00 -4.00
N LEU A 13 -12.92 -23.96 -4.68
CA LEU A 13 -12.41 -25.33 -4.84
C LEU A 13 -11.26 -25.38 -5.86
N VAL A 14 -11.36 -24.59 -6.94
CA VAL A 14 -10.28 -24.44 -7.93
C VAL A 14 -9.06 -23.74 -7.32
N VAL A 15 -9.26 -22.68 -6.53
CA VAL A 15 -8.16 -21.98 -5.84
C VAL A 15 -7.47 -22.90 -4.83
N SER A 16 -8.23 -23.73 -4.09
CA SER A 16 -7.65 -24.69 -3.14
C SER A 16 -6.87 -25.82 -3.83
N LEU A 17 -7.34 -26.31 -4.97
CA LEU A 17 -6.64 -27.34 -5.75
C LEU A 17 -5.34 -26.83 -6.37
N VAL A 18 -5.30 -25.57 -6.81
CA VAL A 18 -4.08 -24.93 -7.31
C VAL A 18 -3.08 -24.74 -6.17
N PHE A 19 -3.54 -24.33 -4.98
CA PHE A 19 -2.69 -24.21 -3.78
C PHE A 19 -2.08 -25.56 -3.36
N PHE A 20 -2.87 -26.64 -3.36
CA PHE A 20 -2.39 -27.95 -2.96
C PHE A 20 -1.33 -28.51 -3.93
N SER A 21 -1.51 -28.25 -5.23
CA SER A 21 -0.55 -28.68 -6.26
C SER A 21 0.80 -27.95 -6.13
N VAL A 22 0.80 -26.67 -5.78
CA VAL A 22 2.04 -25.89 -5.55
C VAL A 22 2.77 -26.35 -4.29
N LEU A 23 2.04 -26.65 -3.20
CA LEU A 23 2.64 -27.14 -1.95
C LEU A 23 3.24 -28.55 -2.07
N VAL A 24 2.58 -29.47 -2.79
CA VAL A 24 3.11 -30.82 -3.01
C VAL A 24 4.37 -30.79 -3.90
N SER A 25 4.45 -29.85 -4.84
CA SER A 25 5.62 -29.67 -5.71
C SER A 25 6.84 -29.13 -4.95
N ALA A 26 6.63 -28.35 -3.88
CA ALA A 26 7.71 -27.75 -3.09
C ALA A 26 8.36 -28.74 -2.10
N GLN A 27 7.63 -29.76 -1.63
CA GLN A 27 8.16 -30.75 -0.69
C GLN A 27 8.87 -31.94 -1.37
N GLY A 28 8.62 -32.20 -2.66
CA GLY A 28 9.23 -33.33 -3.38
C GLY A 28 10.60 -33.05 -4.03
N GLY A 29 11.05 -31.79 -4.08
CA GLY A 29 12.22 -31.39 -4.88
C GLY A 29 13.53 -31.12 -4.12
N TYR A 30 13.50 -31.05 -2.78
CA TYR A 30 14.65 -30.56 -2.00
C TYR A 30 15.47 -31.63 -1.27
N SER A 31 15.05 -32.90 -1.27
CA SER A 31 15.78 -33.96 -0.55
C SER A 31 16.77 -34.77 -1.39
N ASP A 32 16.81 -34.61 -2.72
CA ASP A 32 17.64 -35.49 -3.59
C ASP A 32 18.87 -34.83 -4.24
N LEU A 33 19.08 -33.52 -4.05
CA LEU A 33 20.21 -32.80 -4.66
C LEU A 33 21.39 -32.50 -3.71
N PHE A 34 21.30 -32.89 -2.43
CA PHE A 34 22.38 -32.63 -1.47
C PHE A 34 23.25 -33.84 -1.10
N ASN A 35 23.03 -35.01 -1.71
CA ASN A 35 23.79 -36.23 -1.34
C ASN A 35 24.55 -36.92 -2.49
N LYS A 36 24.81 -36.22 -3.60
CA LYS A 36 25.61 -36.75 -4.72
C LYS A 36 26.77 -35.84 -5.09
N ARG A 37 27.69 -35.64 -4.14
CA ARG A 37 29.03 -35.15 -4.45
C ARG A 37 30.02 -35.76 -3.46
N MET A 38 30.43 -37.00 -3.73
CA MET A 38 31.71 -37.65 -3.34
C MET A 38 31.65 -39.13 -3.72
N ASN A 39 31.90 -39.42 -5.00
CA ASN A 39 32.78 -40.50 -5.47
C ASN A 39 32.64 -40.64 -6.98
N GLY A 40 33.78 -40.50 -7.65
CA GLY A 40 33.89 -40.75 -9.08
C GLY A 40 33.59 -42.21 -9.37
N ASN A 41 32.68 -42.43 -10.30
CA ASN A 41 32.76 -43.51 -11.28
C ASN A 41 31.81 -43.15 -12.43
N ASP A 42 32.32 -43.34 -13.64
CA ASP A 42 31.64 -43.16 -14.91
C ASP A 42 30.29 -43.88 -14.93
N VAL A 43 29.22 -43.10 -15.06
CA VAL A 43 27.92 -43.61 -15.54
C VAL A 43 27.46 -42.68 -16.65
N LYS A 44 27.59 -43.17 -17.88
CA LYS A 44 26.94 -42.58 -19.06
C LYS A 44 25.42 -42.81 -18.94
N PRO A 45 24.58 -41.76 -18.90
CA PRO A 45 23.15 -41.95 -19.02
C PRO A 45 22.79 -41.96 -20.50
N THR A 46 22.71 -43.16 -21.09
CA THR A 46 21.96 -43.37 -22.33
C THR A 46 20.51 -43.59 -21.93
N THR A 47 19.74 -42.51 -21.91
CA THR A 47 18.28 -42.63 -21.93
C THR A 47 17.78 -41.52 -22.83
N THR A 48 17.64 -41.89 -24.11
CA THR A 48 17.05 -41.03 -25.13
C THR A 48 15.58 -40.81 -24.80
N GLN A 49 15.13 -39.58 -25.08
CA GLN A 49 13.78 -39.04 -24.84
C GLN A 49 12.63 -39.83 -25.51
N GLU A 50 12.95 -40.86 -26.31
CA GLU A 50 11.99 -41.70 -27.02
C GLU A 50 11.34 -42.77 -26.14
N ASP A 51 11.99 -43.26 -25.09
CA ASP A 51 11.44 -44.36 -24.28
C ASP A 51 10.34 -43.91 -23.30
N LEU A 52 10.26 -42.62 -22.98
CA LEU A 52 9.16 -42.06 -22.18
C LEU A 52 7.89 -41.79 -23.02
N ARG A 53 7.99 -41.82 -24.36
CA ARG A 53 6.87 -41.50 -25.26
C ARG A 53 5.90 -42.67 -25.48
N LYS A 54 6.31 -43.91 -25.16
CA LYS A 54 5.49 -45.11 -25.37
C LYS A 54 4.64 -45.55 -24.17
N LYS A 55 4.82 -44.96 -22.98
CA LYS A 55 4.08 -45.38 -21.76
C LYS A 55 2.89 -44.51 -21.38
N THR A 56 2.69 -43.36 -22.02
CA THR A 56 1.53 -42.49 -21.78
C THR A 56 0.76 -42.33 -23.08
N GLY A 57 -0.26 -43.17 -23.26
CA GLY A 57 -1.18 -43.06 -24.38
C GLY A 57 -1.78 -41.64 -24.46
N GLY A 58 -1.45 -40.93 -25.54
CA GLY A 58 -2.35 -39.97 -26.18
C GLY A 58 -2.85 -38.74 -25.40
N GLN A 59 -2.21 -38.31 -24.31
CA GLN A 59 -2.61 -37.06 -23.60
C GLN A 59 -1.47 -36.02 -23.42
N GLY A 60 -0.29 -36.27 -23.98
CA GLY A 60 0.91 -35.46 -23.74
C GLY A 60 1.00 -34.11 -24.49
N GLN A 61 0.10 -33.80 -25.43
CA GLN A 61 0.22 -32.57 -26.23
C GLN A 61 -0.56 -31.36 -25.68
N ILE A 62 -1.45 -31.54 -24.71
CA ILE A 62 -2.21 -30.41 -24.15
C ILE A 62 -1.51 -29.84 -22.90
N TYR A 63 -0.78 -30.66 -22.14
CA TYR A 63 -0.04 -30.18 -20.95
C TYR A 63 1.25 -29.41 -21.25
N SER A 64 1.83 -29.58 -22.44
CA SER A 64 3.06 -28.88 -22.83
C SER A 64 2.86 -27.40 -23.19
N GLN A 65 1.63 -26.95 -23.47
CA GLN A 65 1.36 -25.53 -23.78
C GLN A 65 0.83 -24.74 -22.58
N PHE A 66 0.30 -25.39 -21.56
CA PHE A 66 -0.09 -24.72 -20.31
C PHE A 66 1.07 -24.56 -19.31
N SER A 67 2.10 -25.41 -19.39
CA SER A 67 3.28 -25.31 -18.51
C SER A 67 4.18 -24.12 -18.84
N THR A 68 4.20 -23.64 -20.08
CA THR A 68 5.09 -22.54 -20.51
C THR A 68 4.50 -21.15 -20.21
N ILE A 69 3.19 -21.05 -19.98
CA ILE A 69 2.51 -19.77 -19.70
C ILE A 69 2.60 -19.40 -18.20
N LEU A 70 2.87 -20.37 -17.32
CA LEU A 70 2.93 -20.16 -15.86
C LEU A 70 4.35 -19.96 -15.30
N THR A 71 5.40 -20.14 -16.11
CA THR A 71 6.79 -19.95 -15.64
C THR A 71 7.29 -18.50 -15.74
N ASP A 72 6.59 -17.63 -16.49
CA ASP A 72 7.01 -16.24 -16.69
C ASP A 72 6.32 -15.23 -15.76
N VAL A 73 5.31 -15.65 -14.98
CA VAL A 73 4.85 -14.84 -13.86
C VAL A 73 5.77 -15.14 -12.69
N GLN A 74 6.80 -14.31 -12.50
CA GLN A 74 7.77 -14.45 -11.41
C GLN A 74 7.04 -14.77 -10.09
N PRO A 75 7.26 -15.96 -9.47
CA PRO A 75 6.63 -16.34 -8.20
C PRO A 75 6.84 -15.29 -7.09
N ALA A 76 7.90 -14.49 -7.20
CA ALA A 76 8.20 -13.36 -6.34
C ALA A 76 7.17 -12.22 -6.44
N ALA A 77 6.64 -11.92 -7.63
CA ALA A 77 5.64 -10.88 -7.83
C ALA A 77 4.29 -11.27 -7.19
N ILE A 78 3.90 -12.55 -7.31
CA ILE A 78 2.68 -13.08 -6.66
C ILE A 78 2.85 -13.12 -5.13
N ALA A 79 4.00 -13.57 -4.62
CA ALA A 79 4.27 -13.59 -3.18
C ALA A 79 4.27 -12.18 -2.58
N ARG A 80 4.85 -11.18 -3.28
CA ARG A 80 4.86 -9.77 -2.85
C ARG A 80 3.49 -9.12 -2.97
N ALA A 81 2.73 -9.39 -4.04
CA ALA A 81 1.35 -8.93 -4.15
C ALA A 81 0.46 -9.54 -3.06
N THR A 82 0.76 -10.77 -2.60
CA THR A 82 0.08 -11.40 -1.47
C THR A 82 0.47 -10.76 -0.13
N GLN A 83 1.74 -10.40 0.05
CA GLN A 83 2.23 -9.70 1.24
C GLN A 83 1.75 -8.23 1.29
N ALA A 84 1.70 -7.55 0.15
CA ALA A 84 1.01 -6.27 -0.01
C ALA A 84 -0.50 -6.43 0.21
N GLY A 85 -1.07 -7.54 -0.25
CA GLY A 85 -2.45 -7.97 0.00
C GLY A 85 -2.81 -8.08 1.49
N LEU A 86 -1.85 -8.49 2.34
CA LEU A 86 -1.99 -8.50 3.79
C LEU A 86 -1.79 -7.12 4.44
N MET A 87 -1.14 -6.18 3.74
CA MET A 87 -0.96 -4.78 4.14
C MET A 87 -2.09 -3.85 3.63
N ASN A 88 -3.02 -4.38 2.83
CA ASN A 88 -4.08 -3.62 2.15
C ASN A 88 -5.09 -2.94 3.07
N ASP A 89 -5.05 -3.09 4.39
CA ASP A 89 -5.98 -2.35 5.26
C ASP A 89 -5.40 -1.04 5.81
N ILE A 90 -4.12 -0.73 5.52
CA ILE A 90 -3.37 0.32 6.24
C ILE A 90 -3.10 1.57 5.38
N GLY A 91 -3.39 1.56 4.07
CA GLY A 91 -3.25 2.75 3.22
C GLY A 91 -2.92 2.43 1.78
N VAL A 92 -2.08 3.28 1.16
CA VAL A 92 -1.62 3.15 -0.22
C VAL A 92 -0.10 2.97 -0.20
N THR A 93 0.40 1.90 -0.80
CA THR A 93 1.85 1.69 -0.96
C THR A 93 2.26 2.07 -2.38
N ILE A 94 3.25 2.94 -2.52
CA ILE A 94 3.78 3.38 -3.82
C ILE A 94 5.21 2.85 -3.96
N PHE A 95 5.56 2.46 -5.18
CA PHE A 95 6.83 1.83 -5.55
C PHE A 95 7.54 2.66 -6.61
N ASP A 96 8.88 2.74 -6.54
CA ASP A 96 9.71 3.48 -7.50
C ASP A 96 10.05 2.71 -8.79
N GLN A 97 9.61 1.45 -8.89
CA GLN A 97 9.69 0.64 -10.11
C GLN A 97 8.32 0.10 -10.51
N LYS A 98 8.23 -0.42 -11.73
CA LYS A 98 7.03 -1.09 -12.23
C LYS A 98 6.81 -2.41 -11.49
N GLU A 99 5.60 -2.95 -11.62
CA GLU A 99 5.25 -4.30 -11.15
C GLU A 99 5.49 -4.50 -9.65
N LEU A 100 5.29 -3.43 -8.86
CA LEU A 100 5.41 -3.44 -7.40
C LEU A 100 6.83 -3.81 -6.92
N GLN A 101 7.84 -3.28 -7.61
CA GLN A 101 9.26 -3.53 -7.32
C GLN A 101 9.99 -2.27 -6.84
N GLY A 102 11.23 -2.45 -6.39
CA GLY A 102 12.09 -1.35 -5.95
C GLY A 102 11.77 -0.85 -4.55
N ASN A 103 12.15 0.40 -4.28
CA ASN A 103 11.86 1.06 -3.01
C ASN A 103 10.37 1.38 -2.93
N SER A 104 9.84 1.39 -1.71
CA SER A 104 8.44 1.71 -1.49
C SER A 104 8.21 2.57 -0.25
N ALA A 105 7.10 3.28 -0.25
CA ALA A 105 6.59 4.03 0.90
C ALA A 105 5.09 3.80 1.08
N LEU A 106 4.66 3.75 2.34
CA LEU A 106 3.26 3.62 2.74
C LEU A 106 2.69 5.00 3.08
N PHE A 107 1.51 5.27 2.52
CA PHE A 107 0.78 6.53 2.66
C PHE A 107 -0.59 6.25 3.28
N GLY A 108 -0.84 6.86 4.46
CA GLY A 108 -2.17 6.90 5.06
C GLY A 108 -3.02 8.01 4.44
N PRO A 109 -4.25 8.26 4.93
CA PRO A 109 -5.05 9.39 4.49
C PRO A 109 -4.32 10.72 4.74
N GLY A 110 -4.31 11.58 3.73
CA GLY A 110 -3.64 12.87 3.80
C GLY A 110 -3.17 13.39 2.44
N VAL A 111 -2.58 14.59 2.47
CA VAL A 111 -1.92 15.23 1.33
C VAL A 111 -0.42 15.18 1.55
N TYR A 112 0.31 14.72 0.54
CA TYR A 112 1.77 14.61 0.53
C TYR A 112 2.32 15.38 -0.66
N ARG A 113 3.36 16.16 -0.41
CA ARG A 113 4.06 17.00 -1.39
C ARG A 113 5.54 16.64 -1.38
N ALA A 114 6.22 16.87 -2.49
CA ALA A 114 7.64 16.60 -2.61
C ALA A 114 8.52 17.74 -2.10
N ASP A 115 7.96 18.76 -1.47
CA ASP A 115 8.62 20.01 -1.05
C ASP A 115 10.08 19.75 -0.59
N GLY A 116 11.06 19.96 -1.49
CA GLY A 116 12.47 19.61 -1.24
C GLY A 116 13.03 18.37 -1.96
N GLY A 117 12.32 17.82 -2.94
CA GLY A 117 12.76 16.72 -3.80
C GLY A 117 12.52 15.30 -3.27
N VAL A 118 11.78 15.13 -2.17
CA VAL A 118 11.51 13.82 -1.55
C VAL A 118 10.08 13.78 -0.98
N ILE A 119 9.34 12.69 -1.24
CA ILE A 119 8.04 12.41 -0.63
C ILE A 119 8.16 11.16 0.25
N ASN A 120 8.07 11.31 1.57
CA ASN A 120 8.05 10.19 2.51
C ASN A 120 9.22 9.18 2.30
N GLY A 121 10.42 9.69 2.00
CA GLY A 121 11.61 8.88 1.74
C GLY A 121 11.75 8.38 0.29
N MET A 122 10.75 8.58 -0.57
CA MET A 122 10.88 8.34 -2.01
C MET A 122 11.36 9.61 -2.72
N PRO A 123 12.30 9.52 -3.68
CA PRO A 123 12.68 10.68 -4.48
C PRO A 123 11.47 11.28 -5.21
N ASN A 124 11.48 12.59 -5.43
CA ASN A 124 10.45 13.22 -6.26
C ASN A 124 10.39 12.55 -7.64
N ASP A 125 9.19 12.49 -8.23
CA ASP A 125 9.00 11.96 -9.56
C ASP A 125 9.54 10.54 -9.74
N SER A 126 9.51 9.72 -8.68
CA SER A 126 10.00 8.34 -8.72
C SER A 126 8.88 7.30 -8.81
N ALA A 127 7.64 7.64 -8.45
CA ALA A 127 6.53 6.69 -8.40
C ALA A 127 6.27 6.02 -9.76
N MET A 128 6.21 4.70 -9.81
CA MET A 128 5.98 3.92 -11.04
C MET A 128 4.86 2.90 -10.93
N SER A 129 4.60 2.36 -9.74
CA SER A 129 3.47 1.46 -9.49
C SER A 129 2.96 1.62 -8.06
N LEU A 130 1.76 1.15 -7.79
CA LEU A 130 1.18 1.24 -6.46
C LEU A 130 0.23 0.09 -6.13
N VAL A 131 -0.02 -0.05 -4.83
CA VAL A 131 -1.06 -0.88 -4.24
C VAL A 131 -1.99 0.02 -3.42
N ILE A 132 -3.28 0.01 -3.76
CA ILE A 132 -4.33 0.72 -3.03
C ILE A 132 -4.98 -0.25 -2.05
N GLY A 133 -4.88 0.09 -0.77
CA GLY A 133 -5.57 -0.63 0.28
C GLY A 133 -7.08 -0.62 0.11
N LYS A 134 -7.75 -1.62 0.66
CA LYS A 134 -9.21 -1.72 0.66
C LYS A 134 -9.80 -0.51 1.39
N GLY A 135 -10.76 0.14 0.73
CA GLY A 135 -11.39 1.34 1.27
C GLY A 135 -10.47 2.55 1.22
N TYR A 136 -9.48 2.60 0.32
CA TYR A 136 -8.70 3.81 0.04
C TYR A 136 -8.87 4.23 -1.42
N ARG A 137 -8.67 5.53 -1.67
CA ARG A 137 -8.48 6.14 -2.97
C ARG A 137 -7.21 6.95 -2.96
N VAL A 138 -6.56 7.03 -4.12
CA VAL A 138 -5.38 7.87 -4.31
C VAL A 138 -5.55 8.73 -5.55
N MET A 139 -5.05 9.96 -5.47
CA MET A 139 -4.82 10.85 -6.59
C MET A 139 -3.35 11.24 -6.58
N LEU A 140 -2.68 11.06 -7.72
CA LEU A 140 -1.30 11.47 -7.92
C LEU A 140 -1.27 12.52 -9.02
N CYS A 141 -0.45 13.56 -8.88
CA CYS A 141 -0.31 14.62 -9.87
C CYS A 141 1.16 14.87 -10.21
N SER A 142 1.43 15.27 -11.46
CA SER A 142 2.78 15.50 -11.97
C SER A 142 3.51 16.65 -11.30
N ASP A 143 2.74 17.62 -10.82
CA ASP A 143 3.24 18.84 -10.22
C ASP A 143 2.60 19.05 -8.85
N GLU A 144 3.35 19.64 -7.92
CA GLU A 144 2.86 19.99 -6.58
C GLU A 144 1.64 20.91 -6.58
N GLY A 145 1.53 21.72 -7.62
CA GLY A 145 0.50 22.74 -7.76
C GLY A 145 0.62 23.85 -6.70
N ASP A 146 -0.49 24.51 -6.42
CA ASP A 146 -0.56 25.61 -5.46
C ASP A 146 -1.12 25.14 -4.11
N SER A 147 -1.54 26.08 -3.26
CA SER A 147 -2.16 25.76 -1.97
C SER A 147 -3.56 25.13 -2.09
N ARG A 148 -4.07 24.84 -3.28
CA ARG A 148 -5.39 24.25 -3.52
C ARG A 148 -5.32 22.81 -4.00
N GLY A 149 -4.14 22.30 -4.36
CA GLY A 149 -3.92 20.90 -4.70
C GLY A 149 -2.89 20.70 -5.83
N GLY A 150 -2.62 19.43 -6.15
CA GLY A 150 -1.70 19.04 -7.21
C GLY A 150 -2.12 19.52 -8.60
N ALA A 151 -1.16 19.69 -9.49
CA ALA A 151 -1.33 20.20 -10.84
C ALA A 151 -0.71 19.29 -11.91
N GLY A 152 -0.88 19.68 -13.18
CA GLY A 152 -0.37 18.94 -14.33
C GLY A 152 -1.18 17.67 -14.64
N ASN A 153 -0.48 16.59 -15.00
CA ASN A 153 -1.09 15.30 -15.28
C ASN A 153 -1.46 14.62 -13.97
N CYS A 154 -2.76 14.60 -13.67
CA CYS A 154 -3.29 13.91 -12.50
C CYS A 154 -3.94 12.59 -12.89
N GLU A 155 -3.65 11.52 -12.15
CA GLU A 155 -4.34 10.24 -12.25
C GLU A 155 -4.98 9.81 -10.94
N ARG A 156 -6.10 9.09 -11.06
CA ARG A 156 -6.78 8.38 -9.97
C ARG A 156 -6.82 6.91 -10.32
N PRO A 157 -5.74 6.16 -10.01
CA PRO A 157 -5.68 4.75 -10.34
C PRO A 157 -6.87 4.00 -9.75
N THR A 158 -7.47 3.13 -10.57
CA THR A 158 -8.57 2.26 -10.15
C THR A 158 -8.05 0.84 -10.04
N GLY A 159 -8.50 0.12 -9.00
CA GLY A 159 -8.01 -1.23 -8.70
C GLY A 159 -7.00 -1.27 -7.54
N GLN A 160 -6.76 -2.47 -7.01
CA GLN A 160 -5.92 -2.65 -5.82
C GLN A 160 -4.42 -2.62 -6.12
N ALA A 161 -3.98 -2.94 -7.33
CA ALA A 161 -2.57 -2.94 -7.68
C ALA A 161 -2.40 -2.64 -9.16
N THR A 162 -1.59 -1.63 -9.49
CA THR A 162 -1.42 -1.22 -10.89
C THR A 162 -0.11 -0.45 -11.11
N ASN A 163 0.38 -0.49 -12.34
CA ASN A 163 1.35 0.50 -12.82
C ASN A 163 0.65 1.85 -13.01
N LEU A 164 1.39 2.93 -12.80
CA LEU A 164 0.91 4.29 -13.03
C LEU A 164 0.85 4.60 -14.53
N ILE A 165 -0.16 5.36 -14.93
CA ILE A 165 -0.32 5.87 -16.31
C ILE A 165 0.74 6.93 -16.58
N TYR A 166 1.06 7.76 -15.58
CA TYR A 166 2.08 8.79 -15.64
C TYR A 166 3.25 8.40 -14.72
N PRO A 167 4.05 7.38 -15.08
CA PRO A 167 5.18 6.96 -14.25
C PRO A 167 6.21 8.09 -14.13
N ARG A 168 6.89 8.12 -13.00
CA ARG A 168 7.94 9.11 -12.68
C ARG A 168 7.45 10.55 -12.74
N SER A 169 6.26 10.77 -12.22
CA SER A 169 5.68 12.12 -12.17
C SER A 169 5.07 12.49 -10.84
N ALA A 170 4.84 11.56 -9.90
CA ALA A 170 4.14 11.94 -8.68
C ALA A 170 4.96 12.91 -7.80
N SER A 171 4.63 14.19 -7.91
CA SER A 171 5.11 15.29 -7.05
C SER A 171 4.08 15.65 -5.97
N TRP A 172 2.81 15.27 -6.17
CA TRP A 172 1.74 15.48 -5.21
C TRP A 172 0.87 14.23 -5.10
N ILE A 173 0.51 13.84 -3.87
CA ILE A 173 -0.28 12.65 -3.59
C ILE A 173 -1.37 13.00 -2.58
N LEU A 174 -2.62 12.71 -2.92
CA LEU A 174 -3.74 12.70 -1.98
C LEU A 174 -4.22 11.27 -1.80
N VAL A 175 -4.20 10.81 -0.56
CA VAL A 175 -4.82 9.56 -0.16
C VAL A 175 -6.07 9.88 0.65
N THR A 176 -7.19 9.27 0.28
CA THR A 176 -8.46 9.38 0.99
C THR A 176 -8.97 7.99 1.32
N ARG A 177 -9.87 7.90 2.31
CA ARG A 177 -10.58 6.67 2.61
C ARG A 177 -11.88 6.63 1.81
N ASP A 178 -12.09 5.53 1.10
CA ASP A 178 -13.27 5.24 0.29
C ASP A 178 -14.31 4.48 1.12
N ASP A 179 -14.74 5.10 2.20
CA ASP A 179 -15.81 4.56 3.04
C ASP A 179 -17.14 4.92 2.37
N SER A 180 -17.48 4.20 1.30
CA SER A 180 -18.68 4.37 0.47
C SER A 180 -20.01 4.06 1.20
N GLY A 181 -20.12 4.41 2.48
CA GLY A 181 -21.35 4.39 3.27
C GLY A 181 -21.35 5.27 4.52
N THR A 182 -20.20 5.75 5.01
CA THR A 182 -20.12 6.65 6.17
C THR A 182 -19.22 7.81 5.85
N ASN A 183 -19.78 9.01 5.94
CA ASN A 183 -19.14 10.29 5.71
C ASN A 183 -17.64 10.27 6.13
N PRO A 184 -16.67 10.53 5.23
CA PRO A 184 -15.23 10.51 5.54
C PRO A 184 -14.83 11.48 6.65
N GLN A 185 -15.72 12.39 7.04
CA GLN A 185 -15.57 13.23 8.24
C GLN A 185 -15.60 12.43 9.56
N ASN A 186 -16.07 11.17 9.57
CA ASN A 186 -16.22 10.40 10.81
C ASN A 186 -14.94 9.67 11.26
N ASP A 187 -13.98 9.45 10.35
CA ASP A 187 -12.79 8.63 10.60
C ASP A 187 -11.49 9.43 10.54
N ALA A 188 -11.59 10.76 10.47
CA ALA A 188 -10.46 11.66 10.46
C ALA A 188 -10.76 12.95 11.21
N VAL A 189 -9.72 13.51 11.82
CA VAL A 189 -9.77 14.76 12.55
C VAL A 189 -9.46 15.90 11.58
N THR A 190 -10.26 16.96 11.60
CA THR A 190 -10.00 18.16 10.80
C THR A 190 -9.39 19.24 11.69
N VAL A 191 -8.24 19.78 11.31
CA VAL A 191 -7.58 20.88 12.01
C VAL A 191 -7.58 22.11 11.12
N TYR A 192 -7.91 23.26 11.69
CA TYR A 192 -8.06 24.54 10.98
C TYR A 192 -6.97 25.52 11.40
N ALA A 193 -6.46 26.28 10.43
CA ALA A 193 -5.43 27.30 10.61
C ALA A 193 -5.72 28.54 9.75
N GLY A 194 -6.32 29.59 10.33
CA GLY A 194 -6.42 30.91 9.69
C GLY A 194 -7.05 30.95 8.29
N GLY A 195 -7.97 30.03 7.98
CA GLY A 195 -8.60 29.89 6.66
C GLY A 195 -8.22 28.61 5.90
N ASN A 196 -7.11 27.97 6.28
CA ASN A 196 -6.74 26.64 5.80
C ASN A 196 -7.31 25.56 6.72
N ASN A 197 -7.44 24.34 6.20
CA ASN A 197 -7.70 23.16 7.01
C ASN A 197 -6.96 21.95 6.45
N CYS A 198 -6.70 20.97 7.30
CA CYS A 198 -6.13 19.69 6.91
C CYS A 198 -6.81 18.56 7.67
N ILE A 199 -6.92 17.40 7.02
CA ILE A 199 -7.63 16.22 7.50
C ILE A 199 -6.58 15.16 7.86
N PHE A 200 -6.62 14.69 9.09
CA PHE A 200 -5.69 13.72 9.67
C PHE A 200 -6.44 12.44 10.01
N GLY A 201 -6.13 11.36 9.29
CA GLY A 201 -6.59 10.02 9.67
C GLY A 201 -5.97 9.55 10.99
N VAL A 202 -6.31 8.33 11.44
CA VAL A 202 -5.61 7.68 12.56
C VAL A 202 -4.12 7.54 12.26
N GLY A 203 -3.26 7.97 13.19
CA GLY A 203 -1.82 7.97 13.00
C GLY A 203 -1.11 9.08 13.79
N THR A 204 0.17 9.29 13.48
CA THR A 204 1.01 10.37 14.02
C THR A 204 1.52 11.23 12.87
N PHE A 205 1.40 12.55 13.00
CA PHE A 205 1.72 13.55 12.00
C PHE A 205 2.59 14.64 12.65
N MET A 206 3.57 15.14 11.90
CA MET A 206 4.59 16.06 12.38
C MET A 206 4.73 17.19 11.37
N ALA A 207 5.07 18.38 11.85
CA ALA A 207 5.26 19.55 11.00
C ALA A 207 6.66 19.57 10.36
N ASN A 208 7.12 18.42 9.89
CA ASN A 208 8.51 18.22 9.52
C ASN A 208 8.82 19.08 8.28
N GLY A 209 9.68 20.09 8.44
CA GLY A 209 9.90 21.12 7.39
C GLY A 209 9.02 22.37 7.51
N GLY A 210 8.36 22.58 8.66
CA GLY A 210 7.59 23.80 8.96
C GLY A 210 6.11 23.74 8.58
N TRP A 211 5.59 22.56 8.24
CA TRP A 211 4.20 22.38 7.78
C TRP A 211 3.62 21.05 8.25
N LEU A 212 2.41 21.08 8.84
CA LEU A 212 1.68 19.89 9.25
C LEU A 212 0.63 19.56 8.19
N GLY A 213 1.07 19.03 7.05
CA GLY A 213 0.24 18.94 5.84
C GLY A 213 0.07 20.33 5.21
N MET A 214 -1.18 20.79 5.03
CA MET A 214 -1.46 22.11 4.44
C MET A 214 -1.59 23.25 5.46
N ILE A 215 -1.49 22.94 6.76
CA ILE A 215 -1.48 23.95 7.81
C ILE A 215 -0.03 24.32 8.16
N PRO A 216 0.35 25.61 8.17
CA PRO A 216 1.68 26.02 8.62
C PRO A 216 1.99 25.50 10.01
N ASN A 217 3.26 25.32 10.34
CA ASN A 217 3.65 25.04 11.72
C ASN A 217 3.09 26.11 12.65
N ASP A 218 2.73 25.72 13.87
CA ASP A 218 2.32 26.69 14.89
C ASP A 218 1.17 27.58 14.43
N SER A 219 0.21 27.03 13.67
CA SER A 219 -0.90 27.82 13.12
C SER A 219 -2.30 27.27 13.42
N ALA A 220 -2.39 26.07 14.01
CA ALA A 220 -3.66 25.45 14.36
C ALA A 220 -4.45 26.32 15.35
N ILE A 221 -5.74 26.53 15.07
CA ILE A 221 -6.65 27.36 15.89
C ILE A 221 -7.95 26.65 16.25
N GLN A 222 -8.38 25.66 15.47
CA GLN A 222 -9.60 24.90 15.72
C GLN A 222 -9.40 23.43 15.33
N ILE A 223 -10.19 22.56 15.93
CA ILE A 223 -10.18 21.13 15.64
C ILE A 223 -11.60 20.54 15.71
N THR A 224 -11.91 19.67 14.76
CA THR A 224 -13.11 18.83 14.76
C THR A 224 -12.66 17.39 14.90
N VAL A 225 -13.08 16.74 15.98
CA VAL A 225 -12.82 15.33 16.25
C VAL A 225 -14.13 14.58 16.13
N PRO A 226 -14.29 13.69 15.15
CA PRO A 226 -15.52 12.93 15.00
C PRO A 226 -15.68 11.86 16.08
N LYS A 227 -16.88 11.27 16.09
CA LYS A 227 -17.24 10.18 16.98
C LYS A 227 -16.28 9.00 16.88
N GLY A 228 -15.90 8.46 18.04
CA GLY A 228 -15.03 7.29 18.11
C GLY A 228 -13.54 7.59 17.90
N LEU A 229 -13.14 8.85 17.80
CA LEU A 229 -11.74 9.27 17.74
C LEU A 229 -11.32 10.11 18.95
N ARG A 230 -10.01 10.16 19.17
CA ARG A 230 -9.32 11.17 19.97
C ARG A 230 -8.18 11.76 19.16
N ALA A 231 -7.83 12.99 19.49
CA ALA A 231 -6.65 13.66 18.98
C ALA A 231 -5.79 14.18 20.12
N ARG A 232 -4.48 14.27 19.89
CA ARG A 232 -3.53 14.98 20.75
C ARG A 232 -2.71 15.91 19.88
N LEU A 233 -2.71 17.19 20.21
CA LEU A 233 -1.85 18.20 19.59
C LEU A 233 -0.75 18.53 20.60
N CYS A 234 0.50 18.66 20.14
CA CYS A 234 1.63 19.06 20.98
C CYS A 234 2.41 20.21 20.36
N GLU A 235 3.05 21.00 21.22
CA GLU A 235 3.84 22.17 20.85
C GLU A 235 5.02 21.83 19.95
N HIS A 236 5.75 20.76 20.28
CA HIS A 236 6.84 20.30 19.43
C HIS A 236 6.70 18.82 19.08
N GLU A 237 7.45 18.40 18.07
CA GLU A 237 7.50 17.03 17.56
C GLU A 237 8.08 16.04 18.56
N GLY A 238 8.98 16.53 19.43
CA GLY A 238 9.73 15.76 20.40
C GLY A 238 10.81 14.85 19.82
N ARG A 239 11.77 14.44 20.66
CA ARG A 239 12.94 13.63 20.23
C ARG A 239 12.56 12.26 19.66
N ASP A 240 11.49 11.64 20.15
CA ASP A 240 11.06 10.28 19.78
C ASP A 240 9.76 10.25 18.98
N ARG A 241 9.42 11.36 18.29
CA ARG A 241 8.16 11.50 17.53
C ARG A 241 6.90 11.29 18.38
N ASN A 242 7.00 11.53 19.69
CA ASN A 242 5.92 11.31 20.63
C ASN A 242 5.18 12.61 21.02
N GLY A 243 5.54 13.73 20.39
CA GLY A 243 5.08 15.05 20.78
C GLY A 243 5.66 15.45 22.14
N ASP A 244 6.16 16.67 22.27
CA ASP A 244 6.60 17.21 23.55
C ASP A 244 6.17 18.66 23.76
N GLY A 245 6.68 19.25 24.84
CA GLY A 245 6.23 20.55 25.32
C GLY A 245 4.81 20.43 25.84
N ASP A 246 4.01 21.44 25.51
CA ASP A 246 2.65 21.50 25.97
C ASP A 246 1.68 20.81 25.00
N CYS A 247 0.93 19.84 25.53
CA CYS A 247 -0.01 19.04 24.74
C CYS A 247 -1.46 19.21 25.18
N GLU A 248 -2.38 19.14 24.22
CA GLU A 248 -3.82 19.17 24.44
C GLU A 248 -4.47 17.93 23.80
N GLU A 249 -5.30 17.23 24.58
CA GLU A 249 -6.08 16.08 24.09
C GLU A 249 -7.54 16.46 23.87
N PHE A 250 -8.08 15.98 22.76
CA PHE A 250 -9.44 16.24 22.33
C PHE A 250 -10.18 14.90 22.21
N GLY A 251 -11.34 14.81 22.87
CA GLY A 251 -12.34 13.77 22.59
C GLY A 251 -13.21 14.16 21.41
N GLU A 252 -14.29 13.42 21.19
CA GLU A 252 -15.31 13.75 20.19
C GLU A 252 -15.87 15.17 20.41
N GLY A 253 -15.98 15.94 19.34
CA GLY A 253 -16.60 17.26 19.35
C GLY A 253 -15.95 18.25 18.39
N TRP A 254 -16.48 19.48 18.42
CA TRP A 254 -15.93 20.61 17.70
C TRP A 254 -15.40 21.65 18.71
N PHE A 255 -14.13 22.00 18.56
CA PHE A 255 -13.41 22.90 19.45
C PHE A 255 -12.99 24.15 18.67
N GLN A 256 -13.77 25.21 18.85
CA GLN A 256 -13.62 26.50 18.15
C GLN A 256 -12.35 27.28 18.52
N GLN A 257 -11.74 26.94 19.64
CA GLN A 257 -10.54 27.58 20.15
C GLN A 257 -9.73 26.53 20.91
N LEU A 258 -8.53 26.23 20.40
CA LEU A 258 -7.56 25.46 21.17
C LEU A 258 -7.15 26.28 22.40
N ARG A 259 -6.85 25.62 23.53
CA ARG A 259 -6.32 26.33 24.70
C ARG A 259 -4.98 26.98 24.38
N ARG A 260 -4.24 26.37 23.45
CA ARG A 260 -2.95 26.83 22.96
C ARG A 260 -3.05 26.98 21.44
N PRO A 261 -3.65 28.08 20.95
CA PRO A 261 -3.70 28.31 19.52
C PRO A 261 -2.28 28.59 19.03
N ARG A 262 -1.99 28.23 17.78
CA ARG A 262 -0.73 28.54 17.10
C ARG A 262 0.51 27.89 17.73
N THR A 263 0.37 26.66 18.21
CA THR A 263 1.52 25.90 18.74
C THR A 263 1.60 24.49 18.20
N ALA A 264 0.62 23.99 17.45
CA ALA A 264 0.62 22.58 17.07
C ALA A 264 1.70 22.28 16.01
N SER A 265 2.80 21.64 16.43
CA SER A 265 3.82 21.06 15.54
C SER A 265 3.72 19.54 15.42
N TRP A 266 2.86 18.91 16.23
CA TRP A 266 2.68 17.46 16.25
C TRP A 266 1.23 17.09 16.52
N ILE A 267 0.74 16.07 15.83
CA ILE A 267 -0.61 15.54 15.97
C ILE A 267 -0.57 14.02 16.05
N LYS A 268 -1.37 13.46 16.97
CA LYS A 268 -1.73 12.05 16.95
C LYS A 268 -3.23 11.87 16.99
N VAL A 269 -3.73 10.95 16.19
CA VAL A 269 -5.15 10.60 16.09
C VAL A 269 -5.29 9.10 16.34
N TRP A 270 -6.23 8.70 17.18
CA TRP A 270 -6.48 7.28 17.48
C TRP A 270 -7.96 7.02 17.77
N LYS A 271 -8.37 5.75 17.67
CA LYS A 271 -9.73 5.32 18.00
C LYS A 271 -9.92 5.25 19.52
N GLN A 272 -11.10 5.65 20.01
CA GLN A 272 -11.53 5.46 21.39
C GLN A 272 -11.81 4.00 21.71
#